data_AF-A0A1H3XKP6-F1
#
_entry.id   AF-A0A1H3XKP6-F1
#
_cell.length_a   1.000
_cell.length_b   1.000
_cell.length_c   1.000
_cell.angle_alpha   90.00
_cell.angle_beta   90.00
_cell.angle_gamma   90.00
#
_symmetry.space_group_name_H-M   'P 1'
#
loop_
_entity.id
_entity.type
_entity.pdbx_description
1 polymer ?
#
loop_
_entity_poly.entity_id
_entity_poly.type
_entity_poly.pdbx_seq_one_letter_code
_entity_poly.pdbx_strand_id
1 'polypeptide(L)'
;MFILNQLYTFTIPSTSFTPNGDRFGDYLRVIYQGNVFYTHKVNYKHPEQFERLSTTGNWYFCAHQLADGSYWIHWIADDNGLILEPENASQKAGPILIQSIVSSLLTLLAAIAFCIFIHTYPVLATTVAMVGIFAAIGASVSLSNLFAFYHPFNILSLKYLARVKSQDRRFFTSPPTNETHFIVKALDEQWRSQAKDSDLLLEGNVNHVQDMSWSARKGEDEVHYKAFFFTCSNRSLIMCWNRSDSSVHTPVHLTCAPPFMAINDHVRCLYENKEKQSILAQRLPSQTHKVISLINLTEGSAYRLRGAGVLGIRPNIIERCTLYSLGQYTS
;
A
#
# COMPACT_ATOMS: atom_id res chain seq x y z
N MET A 1 -1.18 12.10 -20.34
CA MET A 1 -2.61 12.20 -20.04
C MET A 1 -2.80 11.60 -18.65
N PHE A 2 -2.85 12.43 -17.60
CA PHE A 2 -3.09 11.94 -16.24
C PHE A 2 -4.55 11.51 -16.17
N ILE A 3 -4.81 10.21 -16.07
CA ILE A 3 -6.13 9.73 -15.67
C ILE A 3 -6.34 10.30 -14.27
N LEU A 4 -7.23 11.28 -14.14
CA LEU A 4 -7.68 11.76 -12.84
C LEU A 4 -8.43 10.60 -12.20
N ASN A 5 -7.74 9.83 -11.33
CA ASN A 5 -8.41 8.94 -10.40
C ASN A 5 -9.45 9.77 -9.64
N GLN A 6 -10.70 9.32 -9.62
CA GLN A 6 -11.80 10.08 -9.03
C GLN A 6 -11.96 9.73 -7.55
N LEU A 7 -12.43 10.72 -6.77
CA LEU A 7 -12.84 10.51 -5.38
C LEU A 7 -14.33 10.17 -5.36
N TYR A 8 -14.67 9.11 -4.65
CA TYR A 8 -16.01 8.55 -4.57
C TYR A 8 -16.48 8.46 -3.13
N THR A 9 -17.80 8.48 -2.96
CA THR A 9 -18.47 8.41 -1.66
C THR A 9 -19.45 7.25 -1.68
N PHE A 10 -19.15 6.21 -0.89
CA PHE A 10 -19.92 4.97 -0.89
C PHE A 10 -20.74 4.76 0.36
N THR A 11 -21.95 4.24 0.21
CA THR A 11 -22.70 3.58 1.30
C THR A 11 -22.61 2.08 1.10
N ILE A 12 -22.14 1.36 2.11
CA ILE A 12 -22.19 -0.09 2.16
C ILE A 12 -22.82 -0.55 3.49
N PRO A 13 -23.45 -1.74 3.55
CA PRO A 13 -23.85 -2.33 4.82
C PRO A 13 -22.64 -2.50 5.74
N SER A 14 -22.84 -2.24 7.03
CA SER A 14 -21.85 -2.49 8.06
C SER A 14 -21.41 -3.95 8.00
N THR A 15 -20.09 -4.16 7.99
CA THR A 15 -19.48 -5.50 7.88
C THR A 15 -18.23 -5.55 8.76
N SER A 16 -17.40 -6.58 8.64
CA SER A 16 -16.11 -6.62 9.34
C SER A 16 -14.96 -6.39 8.35
N PHE A 17 -13.95 -5.65 8.79
CA PHE A 17 -12.69 -5.60 8.07
C PHE A 17 -11.98 -6.94 8.18
N THR A 18 -11.45 -7.42 7.06
CA THR A 18 -10.44 -8.47 7.06
C THR A 18 -9.08 -7.79 7.27
N PRO A 19 -8.31 -8.15 8.31
CA PRO A 19 -6.95 -7.68 8.46
C PRO A 19 -6.00 -8.41 7.50
N ASN A 20 -4.98 -7.72 7.03
CA ASN A 20 -3.87 -8.34 6.32
C ASN A 20 -3.11 -9.29 7.26
N GLY A 21 -2.38 -10.26 6.70
CA GLY A 21 -1.48 -11.15 7.44
C GLY A 21 -0.25 -10.49 8.05
N ASP A 22 -0.26 -9.17 8.20
CA ASP A 22 0.79 -8.42 8.86
C ASP A 22 0.71 -8.59 10.38
N ARG A 23 1.85 -8.39 11.07
CA ARG A 23 1.96 -8.64 12.52
C ARG A 23 0.99 -7.78 13.36
N PHE A 24 0.55 -6.64 12.83
CA PHE A 24 -0.23 -5.65 13.55
C PHE A 24 -1.70 -5.61 13.10
N GLY A 25 -2.04 -6.30 12.00
CA GLY A 25 -3.35 -6.21 11.34
C GLY A 25 -3.69 -4.76 10.98
N ASP A 26 -2.71 -3.98 10.53
CA ASP A 26 -2.89 -2.54 10.29
C ASP A 26 -3.44 -2.24 8.90
N TYR A 27 -3.02 -3.01 7.89
CA TYR A 27 -3.70 -3.02 6.60
C TYR A 27 -5.03 -3.75 6.72
N LEU A 28 -6.10 -3.11 6.27
CA LEU A 28 -7.46 -3.62 6.35
C LEU A 28 -8.11 -3.66 4.97
N ARG A 29 -8.94 -4.67 4.74
CA ARG A 29 -9.72 -4.86 3.51
C ARG A 29 -11.20 -5.10 3.83
N VAL A 30 -12.08 -4.55 3.00
CA VAL A 30 -13.50 -4.93 2.91
C VAL A 30 -13.83 -5.28 1.47
N ILE A 31 -14.61 -6.34 1.28
CA ILE A 31 -15.11 -6.74 -0.03
C ILE A 31 -16.63 -6.61 -0.02
N TYR A 32 -17.18 -5.89 -1.01
CA TYR A 32 -18.63 -5.72 -1.15
C TYR A 32 -19.04 -5.61 -2.62
N GLN A 33 -19.98 -6.45 -3.05
CA GLN A 33 -20.49 -6.51 -4.43
C GLN A 33 -19.39 -6.57 -5.51
N GLY A 34 -18.34 -7.35 -5.25
CA GLY A 34 -17.18 -7.51 -6.14
C GLY A 34 -16.17 -6.36 -6.10
N ASN A 35 -16.42 -5.31 -5.31
CA ASN A 35 -15.46 -4.23 -5.09
C ASN A 35 -14.61 -4.51 -3.86
N VAL A 36 -13.35 -4.09 -3.94
CA VAL A 36 -12.38 -4.22 -2.86
C VAL A 36 -11.99 -2.84 -2.37
N PHE A 37 -12.10 -2.65 -1.06
CA PHE A 37 -11.74 -1.41 -0.38
C PHE A 37 -10.61 -1.69 0.60
N TYR A 38 -9.53 -0.92 0.49
CA TYR A 38 -8.37 -1.00 1.36
C TYR A 38 -8.25 0.24 2.23
N THR A 39 -7.68 0.07 3.41
CA THR A 39 -7.21 1.18 4.23
C THR A 39 -6.09 0.74 5.13
N HIS A 40 -5.50 1.68 5.87
CA HIS A 40 -4.48 1.35 6.86
C HIS A 40 -4.69 2.19 8.12
N LYS A 41 -4.68 1.52 9.27
CA LYS A 41 -4.96 2.10 10.59
C LYS A 41 -4.14 3.35 10.91
N VAL A 42 -2.84 3.35 10.60
CA VAL A 42 -1.93 4.51 10.79
C VAL A 42 -2.35 5.80 10.08
N ASN A 43 -3.23 5.72 9.08
CA ASN A 43 -3.69 6.91 8.36
C ASN A 43 -4.82 7.65 9.08
N TYR A 44 -5.25 7.16 10.24
CA TYR A 44 -6.34 7.70 11.02
C TYR A 44 -5.84 8.28 12.34
N LYS A 45 -6.53 9.32 12.82
CA LYS A 45 -6.18 10.02 14.05
C LYS A 45 -6.25 9.14 15.30
N HIS A 46 -7.21 8.23 15.30
CA HIS A 46 -7.53 7.35 16.43
C HIS A 46 -7.69 5.90 15.93
N PRO A 47 -6.57 5.22 15.58
CA PRO A 47 -6.62 3.88 14.97
C PRO A 47 -7.32 2.82 15.81
N GLU A 48 -7.33 2.98 17.13
CA GLU A 48 -8.03 2.11 18.07
C GLU A 48 -9.56 2.14 17.91
N GLN A 49 -10.12 3.17 17.26
CA GLN A 49 -11.56 3.31 17.10
C GLN A 49 -12.14 2.41 16.00
N PHE A 50 -11.32 1.73 15.20
CA PHE A 50 -11.80 0.74 14.23
C PHE A 50 -12.64 -0.37 14.88
N GLU A 51 -12.30 -0.76 16.11
CA GLU A 51 -13.04 -1.77 16.88
C GLU A 51 -14.42 -1.28 17.35
N ARG A 52 -14.66 0.03 17.28
CA ARG A 52 -15.91 0.67 17.70
C ARG A 52 -16.88 0.93 16.55
N LEU A 53 -16.47 0.65 15.30
CA LEU A 53 -17.37 0.75 14.15
C LEU A 53 -18.58 -0.17 14.35
N SER A 54 -19.77 0.35 14.09
CA SER A 54 -20.99 -0.42 14.18
C SER A 54 -20.92 -1.68 13.31
N THR A 55 -21.33 -2.82 13.85
CA THR A 55 -21.52 -4.07 13.10
C THR A 55 -22.90 -4.18 12.46
N THR A 56 -23.76 -3.17 12.67
CA THR A 56 -25.12 -3.08 12.10
C THR A 56 -25.34 -1.75 11.41
N GLY A 57 -26.37 -1.65 10.55
CA GLY A 57 -26.65 -0.46 9.76
C GLY A 57 -25.71 -0.34 8.55
N ASN A 58 -25.27 0.88 8.26
CA ASN A 58 -24.40 1.18 7.13
C ASN A 58 -23.10 1.87 7.56
N TRP A 59 -22.07 1.64 6.76
CA TRP A 59 -20.85 2.41 6.70
C TRP A 59 -20.83 3.34 5.49
N TYR A 60 -20.19 4.48 5.69
CA TYR A 60 -20.05 5.55 4.74
C TYR A 60 -18.57 5.80 4.49
N PHE A 61 -18.12 5.57 3.27
CA PHE A 61 -16.72 5.69 2.88
C PHE A 61 -16.49 6.89 1.99
N CYS A 62 -15.38 7.59 2.20
CA CYS A 62 -14.78 8.42 1.17
C CYS A 62 -13.52 7.73 0.68
N ALA A 63 -13.47 7.38 -0.59
CA ALA A 63 -12.39 6.58 -1.15
C ALA A 63 -12.00 7.09 -2.54
N HIS A 64 -10.73 6.97 -2.91
CA HIS A 64 -10.32 7.17 -4.29
C HIS A 64 -10.09 5.82 -4.97
N GLN A 65 -10.31 5.78 -6.27
CA GLN A 65 -10.07 4.57 -7.05
C GLN A 65 -8.57 4.42 -7.39
N LEU A 66 -8.06 3.21 -7.23
CA LEU A 66 -6.72 2.79 -7.60
C LEU A 66 -6.71 2.28 -9.06
N ALA A 67 -5.53 2.19 -9.66
CA ALA A 67 -5.38 1.84 -11.08
C ALA A 67 -5.82 0.40 -11.43
N ASP A 68 -5.96 -0.47 -10.43
CA ASP A 68 -6.54 -1.81 -10.57
C ASP A 68 -8.06 -1.85 -10.37
N GLY A 69 -8.71 -0.70 -10.17
CA GLY A 69 -10.15 -0.59 -9.97
C GLY A 69 -10.60 -0.79 -8.53
N SER A 70 -9.71 -1.21 -7.62
CA SER A 70 -9.99 -1.22 -6.18
C SER A 70 -10.00 0.21 -5.60
N TYR A 71 -10.35 0.35 -4.33
CA TYR A 71 -10.51 1.66 -3.70
C TYR A 71 -9.66 1.79 -2.45
N TRP A 72 -9.08 2.96 -2.24
CA TRP A 72 -8.44 3.32 -0.98
C TRP A 72 -9.33 4.25 -0.16
N ILE A 73 -9.72 3.80 1.03
CA ILE A 73 -10.56 4.55 1.96
C ILE A 73 -9.70 5.59 2.70
N HIS A 74 -10.11 6.86 2.60
CA HIS A 74 -9.53 7.98 3.33
C HIS A 74 -10.14 8.15 4.72
N TRP A 75 -11.45 7.95 4.84
CA TRP A 75 -12.17 8.00 6.11
C TRP A 75 -13.47 7.22 6.06
N ILE A 76 -13.95 6.86 7.25
CA ILE A 76 -15.14 6.02 7.45
C ILE A 76 -16.06 6.71 8.44
N ALA A 77 -17.36 6.68 8.19
CA ALA A 77 -18.38 7.00 9.19
C ALA A 77 -19.40 5.86 9.29
N ASP A 78 -20.06 5.72 10.43
CA ASP A 78 -21.13 4.74 10.60
C ASP A 78 -22.49 5.39 10.93
N ASP A 79 -23.54 4.59 10.88
CA ASP A 79 -24.90 5.03 11.22
C ASP A 79 -25.04 5.55 12.65
N ASN A 80 -24.23 5.06 13.58
CA ASN A 80 -24.26 5.46 14.99
C ASN A 80 -23.54 6.78 15.28
N GLY A 81 -22.93 7.39 14.25
CA GLY A 81 -22.30 8.71 14.34
C GLY A 81 -20.81 8.67 14.68
N LEU A 82 -20.18 7.48 14.73
CA LEU A 82 -18.72 7.40 14.79
C LEU A 82 -18.14 7.80 13.44
N ILE A 83 -17.09 8.63 13.47
CA ILE A 83 -16.35 9.05 12.29
C ILE A 83 -14.87 8.80 12.55
N LEU A 84 -14.28 7.90 11.78
CA LEU A 84 -12.85 7.64 11.76
C LEU A 84 -12.19 8.66 10.84
N GLU A 85 -11.68 9.73 11.43
CA GLU A 85 -11.04 10.84 10.71
C GLU A 85 -9.61 10.48 10.29
N PRO A 86 -9.16 10.97 9.12
CA PRO A 86 -7.78 10.79 8.72
C PRO A 86 -6.86 11.65 9.62
N GLU A 87 -5.63 11.21 9.83
CA GLU A 87 -4.63 11.88 10.69
C GLU A 87 -4.42 13.36 10.31
N ASN A 88 -4.48 13.64 9.01
CA ASN A 88 -4.33 14.98 8.47
C ASN A 88 -5.56 15.90 8.69
N ALA A 89 -6.73 15.39 9.10
CA ALA A 89 -7.90 16.23 9.38
C ALA A 89 -7.71 17.14 10.59
N SER A 90 -6.88 16.72 11.57
CA SER A 90 -6.51 17.59 12.69
C SER A 90 -5.38 18.57 12.37
N GLN A 91 -4.66 18.37 11.27
CA GLN A 91 -3.53 19.21 10.92
C GLN A 91 -4.03 20.51 10.29
N LYS A 92 -3.65 21.65 10.87
CA LYS A 92 -3.89 22.95 10.25
C LYS A 92 -2.81 23.20 9.21
N ALA A 93 -3.18 23.74 8.06
CA ALA A 93 -2.24 24.03 6.97
C ALA A 93 -1.12 25.01 7.38
N GLY A 94 -1.41 25.94 8.30
CA GLY A 94 -0.48 26.96 8.79
C GLY A 94 0.78 26.38 9.46
N PRO A 95 0.67 25.56 10.52
CA PRO A 95 1.81 24.89 11.15
C PRO A 95 2.72 24.13 10.17
N ILE A 96 2.15 23.36 9.23
CA ILE A 96 2.95 22.61 8.25
C ILE A 96 3.69 23.58 7.31
N LEU A 97 3.03 24.67 6.90
CA LEU A 97 3.62 25.69 6.03
C LEU A 97 4.80 26.38 6.73
N ILE A 98 4.61 26.77 7.99
CA ILE A 98 5.66 27.40 8.80
C ILE A 98 6.86 26.46 8.94
N GLN A 99 6.62 25.19 9.28
CA GLN A 99 7.69 24.20 9.41
C GLN A 99 8.47 24.04 8.10
N SER A 100 7.79 23.96 6.96
CA SER A 100 8.45 23.83 5.66
C SER A 100 9.29 25.05 5.33
N ILE A 101 8.75 26.26 5.53
CA ILE A 101 9.46 27.51 5.24
C ILE A 101 10.70 27.64 6.13
N VAL A 102 10.56 27.41 7.44
CA VAL A 102 11.66 27.51 8.40
C VAL A 102 12.76 26.49 8.05
N SER A 103 12.38 25.24 7.75
CA SER A 103 13.35 24.20 7.41
C SER A 103 14.10 24.52 6.11
N SER A 104 13.38 24.97 5.07
CA SER A 104 14.01 25.39 3.81
C SER A 104 14.94 26.59 3.98
N LEU A 105 14.57 27.57 4.81
CA LEU A 105 15.41 28.74 5.09
C LEU A 105 16.69 28.34 5.83
N LEU A 106 16.61 27.45 6.82
CA LEU A 106 17.77 26.93 7.54
C LEU A 106 18.72 26.16 6.62
N THR A 107 18.19 25.36 5.69
CA THR A 107 19.01 24.68 4.67
C THR A 107 19.75 25.67 3.79
N LEU A 108 19.06 26.72 3.33
CA LEU A 108 19.66 27.75 2.47
C LEU A 108 20.78 28.51 3.21
N LEU A 109 20.52 28.93 4.45
CA LEU A 109 21.52 29.63 5.27
C LEU A 109 22.75 28.76 5.55
N ALA A 110 22.54 27.48 5.85
CA ALA A 110 23.64 26.53 6.05
C ALA A 110 24.46 26.32 4.77
N ALA A 111 23.83 26.23 3.60
CA ALA A 111 24.53 26.12 2.32
C ALA A 111 25.40 27.36 2.04
N ILE A 112 24.87 28.56 2.26
CA ILE A 112 25.61 29.83 2.08
C ILE A 112 26.80 29.89 3.04
N ALA A 113 26.58 29.62 4.32
CA ALA A 113 27.64 29.64 5.33
C ALA A 113 28.72 28.57 5.04
N PHE A 114 28.34 27.39 4.56
CA PHE A 114 29.29 26.36 4.13
C PHE A 114 30.20 26.87 3.02
N CYS A 115 29.64 27.49 1.97
CA CYS A 115 30.43 28.05 0.87
C CYS A 115 31.44 29.12 1.32
N ILE A 116 31.09 29.93 2.33
CA ILE A 116 31.95 30.99 2.84
C ILE A 116 33.09 30.41 3.70
N PHE A 117 32.77 29.49 4.61
CA PHE A 117 33.71 29.06 5.65
C PHE A 117 34.56 27.84 5.28
N ILE A 118 34.27 27.15 4.17
CA ILE A 118 34.94 25.89 3.81
C ILE A 118 36.47 26.01 3.70
N HIS A 119 36.98 27.14 3.22
CA HIS A 119 38.42 27.36 3.05
C HIS A 119 39.11 27.94 4.30
N THR A 120 38.38 28.69 5.12
CA THR A 120 38.95 29.46 6.23
C THR A 120 38.84 28.75 7.58
N TYR A 121 37.72 28.04 7.82
CA TYR A 121 37.43 27.39 9.09
C TYR A 121 36.75 26.03 8.85
N PRO A 122 37.51 24.97 8.54
CA PRO A 122 36.96 23.69 8.11
C PRO A 122 36.09 23.02 9.19
N VAL A 123 36.42 23.17 10.47
CA VAL A 123 35.63 22.63 11.60
C VAL A 123 34.27 23.34 11.75
N LEU A 124 34.24 24.66 11.50
CA LEU A 124 32.97 25.40 11.50
C LEU A 124 32.13 25.03 10.27
N ALA A 125 32.77 24.88 9.10
CA ALA A 125 32.11 24.46 7.87
C ALA A 125 31.45 23.09 8.00
N THR A 126 32.10 22.09 8.61
CA THR A 126 31.49 20.77 8.82
C THR A 126 30.30 20.82 9.77
N THR A 127 30.37 21.62 10.83
CA THR A 127 29.24 21.81 11.77
C THR A 127 28.03 22.44 11.05
N VAL A 128 28.27 23.47 10.24
CA VAL A 128 27.25 24.12 9.41
C VAL A 128 26.65 23.15 8.40
N ALA A 129 27.47 22.31 7.75
CA ALA A 129 27.01 21.30 6.80
C ALA A 129 26.06 20.29 7.46
N MET A 130 26.38 19.82 8.67
CA MET A 130 25.50 18.91 9.42
C MET A 130 24.15 19.54 9.73
N VAL A 131 24.12 20.81 10.18
CA VAL A 131 22.87 21.55 10.40
C VAL A 131 22.07 21.68 9.10
N GLY A 132 22.74 21.98 7.99
CA GLY A 132 22.13 22.06 6.66
C GLY A 132 21.50 20.74 6.21
N ILE A 133 22.17 19.62 6.45
CA ILE A 133 21.66 18.27 6.13
C ILE A 133 20.41 17.96 6.94
N PHE A 134 20.42 18.19 8.26
CA PHE A 134 19.23 17.96 9.09
C PHE A 134 18.07 18.87 8.69
N ALA A 135 18.34 20.15 8.39
CA ALA A 135 17.34 21.07 7.88
C ALA A 135 16.80 20.63 6.50
N ALA A 136 17.65 20.09 5.63
CA ALA A 136 17.23 19.60 4.31
C ALA A 136 16.32 18.37 4.42
N ILE A 137 16.62 17.45 5.35
CA ILE A 137 15.76 16.32 5.68
C ILE A 137 14.43 16.81 6.25
N GLY A 138 14.45 17.77 7.17
CA GLY A 138 13.23 18.38 7.70
C GLY A 138 12.37 19.04 6.61
N ALA A 139 13.02 19.72 5.65
CA ALA A 139 12.36 20.41 4.56
C ALA A 139 11.73 19.42 3.59
N SER A 140 12.42 18.33 3.25
CA SER A 140 11.88 17.31 2.35
C SER A 140 10.64 16.61 2.93
N VAL A 141 10.68 16.26 4.22
CA VAL A 141 9.54 15.65 4.92
C VAL A 141 8.37 16.64 5.03
N SER A 142 8.63 17.88 5.44
CA SER A 142 7.59 18.89 5.62
C SER A 142 6.94 19.29 4.29
N LEU A 143 7.74 19.43 3.23
CA LEU A 143 7.27 19.73 1.89
C LEU A 143 6.42 18.60 1.31
N SER A 144 6.83 17.34 1.52
CA SER A 144 6.02 16.17 1.15
C SER A 144 4.66 16.17 1.86
N ASN A 145 4.63 16.47 3.17
CA ASN A 145 3.39 16.59 3.94
C ASN A 145 2.51 17.75 3.45
N LEU A 146 3.10 18.88 3.06
CA LEU A 146 2.37 20.00 2.45
C LEU A 146 1.72 19.59 1.13
N PHE A 147 2.49 18.97 0.23
CA PHE A 147 1.96 18.49 -1.04
C PHE A 147 0.82 17.50 -0.84
N ALA A 148 0.96 16.59 0.11
CA ALA A 148 -0.12 15.68 0.43
C ALA A 148 -1.33 16.44 0.99
N PHE A 149 -1.15 17.37 1.93
CA PHE A 149 -2.25 18.14 2.53
C PHE A 149 -3.05 18.92 1.48
N TYR A 150 -2.35 19.61 0.58
CA TYR A 150 -2.96 20.39 -0.51
C TYR A 150 -3.33 19.56 -1.74
N HIS A 151 -3.13 18.24 -1.69
CA HIS A 151 -3.54 17.38 -2.79
C HIS A 151 -5.06 17.51 -3.02
N PRO A 152 -5.53 17.64 -4.28
CA PRO A 152 -6.96 17.82 -4.58
C PRO A 152 -7.87 16.78 -3.90
N PHE A 153 -7.43 15.52 -3.82
CA PHE A 153 -8.17 14.47 -3.12
C PHE A 153 -8.31 14.72 -1.62
N ASN A 154 -7.27 15.18 -0.94
CA ASN A 154 -7.35 15.47 0.49
C ASN A 154 -8.26 16.68 0.73
N ILE A 155 -8.13 17.75 -0.06
CA ILE A 155 -9.00 18.91 0.05
C ILE A 155 -10.48 18.51 -0.16
N LEU A 156 -10.77 17.73 -1.20
CA LEU A 156 -12.13 17.30 -1.50
C LEU A 156 -12.66 16.30 -0.46
N SER A 157 -11.82 15.36 -0.02
CA SER A 157 -12.14 14.40 1.02
C SER A 157 -12.47 15.08 2.35
N LEU A 158 -11.71 16.11 2.74
CA LEU A 158 -11.99 16.93 3.92
C LEU A 158 -13.27 17.76 3.78
N LYS A 159 -13.60 18.24 2.57
CA LYS A 159 -14.90 18.89 2.31
C LYS A 159 -16.06 17.93 2.52
N TYR A 160 -15.96 16.69 2.02
CA TYR A 160 -16.98 15.67 2.27
C TYR A 160 -17.05 15.27 3.74
N LEU A 161 -15.90 15.15 4.41
CA LEU A 161 -15.85 14.90 5.85
C LEU A 161 -16.60 15.99 6.63
N ALA A 162 -16.42 17.26 6.28
CA ALA A 162 -17.15 18.36 6.92
C ALA A 162 -18.67 18.26 6.73
N ARG A 163 -19.15 17.80 5.55
CA ARG A 163 -20.58 17.56 5.30
C ARG A 163 -21.13 16.41 6.15
N VAL A 164 -20.39 15.31 6.27
CA VAL A 164 -20.79 14.19 7.13
C VAL A 164 -20.84 14.59 8.59
N LYS A 165 -19.92 15.43 9.07
CA LYS A 165 -19.97 16.00 10.42
C LYS A 165 -21.25 16.83 10.65
N SER A 166 -21.77 17.49 9.61
CA SER A 166 -23.08 18.16 9.64
C SER A 166 -24.28 17.22 9.40
N GLN A 167 -24.08 15.90 9.48
CA GLN A 167 -25.10 14.86 9.27
C GLN A 167 -25.72 14.82 7.86
N ASP A 168 -25.11 15.48 6.88
CA ASP A 168 -25.52 15.33 5.48
C ASP A 168 -24.86 14.09 4.88
N ARG A 169 -25.69 13.09 4.55
CA ARG A 169 -25.28 11.81 3.95
C ARG A 169 -25.95 11.53 2.61
N ARG A 170 -26.62 12.52 2.00
CA ARG A 170 -27.43 12.31 0.79
C ARG A 170 -26.62 12.08 -0.48
N PHE A 171 -25.34 12.43 -0.45
CA PHE A 171 -24.43 12.31 -1.59
C PHE A 171 -23.72 10.95 -1.69
N PHE A 172 -23.93 10.06 -0.72
CA PHE A 172 -23.38 8.71 -0.79
C PHE A 172 -24.22 7.81 -1.68
N THR A 173 -23.54 6.96 -2.45
CA THR A 173 -24.17 6.02 -3.37
C THR A 173 -23.66 4.62 -3.10
N SER A 174 -24.46 3.59 -3.38
CA SER A 174 -23.92 2.22 -3.38
C SER A 174 -22.85 2.07 -4.47
N PRO A 175 -21.78 1.29 -4.22
CA PRO A 175 -20.79 1.03 -5.25
C PRO A 175 -21.43 0.24 -6.41
N PRO A 176 -20.96 0.42 -7.66
CA PRO A 176 -21.43 -0.39 -8.78
C PRO A 176 -21.04 -1.86 -8.57
N THR A 177 -21.86 -2.80 -9.02
CA THR A 177 -21.46 -4.22 -9.01
C THR A 177 -20.29 -4.42 -9.97
N ASN A 178 -19.21 -5.06 -9.50
CA ASN A 178 -17.99 -5.24 -10.28
C ASN A 178 -17.74 -6.72 -10.60
N GLU A 179 -17.42 -7.01 -11.86
CA GLU A 179 -17.09 -8.35 -12.36
C GLU A 179 -15.57 -8.56 -12.47
N THR A 180 -14.80 -8.11 -11.47
CA THR A 180 -13.32 -8.21 -11.42
C THR A 180 -12.79 -9.61 -11.73
N HIS A 181 -13.56 -10.65 -11.39
CA HIS A 181 -13.16 -12.04 -11.60
C HIS A 181 -12.91 -12.42 -13.07
N PHE A 182 -13.54 -11.78 -14.06
CA PHE A 182 -13.32 -12.18 -15.46
C PHE A 182 -11.89 -11.88 -15.94
N ILE A 183 -11.41 -10.66 -15.69
CA ILE A 183 -10.06 -10.24 -16.12
C ILE A 183 -8.98 -11.04 -15.37
N VAL A 184 -9.20 -11.28 -14.07
CA VAL A 184 -8.29 -12.08 -13.23
C VAL A 184 -8.20 -13.52 -13.71
N LYS A 185 -9.33 -14.12 -14.13
CA LYS A 185 -9.35 -15.45 -14.75
C LYS A 185 -8.57 -15.49 -16.06
N ALA A 186 -8.73 -14.48 -16.91
CA ALA A 186 -7.98 -14.38 -18.17
C ALA A 186 -6.46 -14.24 -17.93
N LEU A 187 -6.06 -13.43 -16.95
CA LEU A 187 -4.66 -13.31 -16.53
C LEU A 187 -4.09 -14.63 -16.00
N ASP A 188 -4.86 -15.35 -15.17
CA ASP A 188 -4.49 -16.66 -14.67
C ASP A 188 -4.26 -17.67 -15.81
N GLU A 189 -5.18 -17.75 -16.77
CA GLU A 189 -5.05 -18.58 -17.97
C GLU A 189 -3.79 -18.26 -18.75
N GLN A 190 -3.53 -16.97 -19.00
CA GLN A 190 -2.35 -16.50 -19.70
C GLN A 190 -1.05 -16.85 -18.95
N TRP A 191 -1.03 -16.76 -17.62
CA TRP A 191 0.17 -17.08 -16.84
C TRP A 191 0.42 -18.58 -16.78
N ARG A 192 -0.64 -19.39 -16.71
CA ARG A 192 -0.54 -20.85 -16.80
C ARG A 192 0.01 -21.31 -18.14
N SER A 193 -0.38 -20.66 -19.24
CA SER A 193 0.16 -21.00 -20.57
C SER A 193 1.64 -20.61 -20.74
N GLN A 194 2.19 -19.80 -19.84
CA GLN A 194 3.60 -19.36 -19.83
C GLN A 194 4.43 -20.07 -18.75
N ALA A 195 3.82 -20.95 -17.97
CA ALA A 195 4.50 -21.72 -16.93
C ALA A 195 5.50 -22.70 -17.56
N LYS A 196 6.60 -22.98 -16.85
CA LYS A 196 7.52 -24.05 -17.28
C LYS A 196 6.95 -25.40 -16.87
N ASP A 197 7.31 -26.46 -17.58
CA ASP A 197 6.92 -27.84 -17.23
C ASP A 197 7.33 -28.26 -15.81
N SER A 198 8.37 -27.63 -15.27
CA SER A 198 8.86 -27.86 -13.90
C SER A 198 8.09 -27.10 -12.82
N ASP A 199 7.25 -26.15 -13.18
CA ASP A 199 6.52 -25.32 -12.23
C ASP A 199 5.25 -26.06 -11.79
N LEU A 200 4.84 -25.86 -10.54
CA LEU A 200 3.68 -26.53 -9.97
C LEU A 200 2.55 -25.54 -9.72
N LEU A 201 1.33 -26.02 -9.93
CA LEU A 201 0.11 -25.29 -9.64
C LEU A 201 -0.43 -25.74 -8.29
N LEU A 202 -0.80 -24.79 -7.45
CA LEU A 202 -1.55 -25.02 -6.23
C LEU A 202 -2.76 -24.10 -6.18
N GLU A 203 -3.89 -24.66 -5.75
CA GLU A 203 -5.10 -23.92 -5.44
C GLU A 203 -5.62 -24.37 -4.08
N GLY A 204 -6.15 -23.42 -3.31
CA GLY A 204 -6.70 -23.72 -2.00
C GLY A 204 -6.89 -22.47 -1.16
N ASN A 205 -7.26 -22.70 0.09
CA ASN A 205 -7.43 -21.63 1.05
C ASN A 205 -6.13 -21.41 1.82
N VAL A 206 -5.86 -20.15 2.10
CA VAL A 206 -4.74 -19.71 2.92
C VAL A 206 -5.04 -20.02 4.39
N ASN A 207 -4.21 -20.86 5.01
CA ASN A 207 -4.38 -21.28 6.40
C ASN A 207 -3.55 -20.42 7.37
N HIS A 208 -2.45 -19.86 6.88
CA HIS A 208 -1.54 -19.01 7.66
C HIS A 208 -0.92 -17.96 6.74
N VAL A 209 -0.73 -16.74 7.26
CA VAL A 209 -0.01 -15.66 6.59
C VAL A 209 0.89 -14.97 7.61
N GLN A 210 2.07 -14.58 7.18
CA GLN A 210 3.01 -13.79 7.94
C GLN A 210 3.75 -12.82 7.02
N ASP A 211 3.67 -11.54 7.34
CA ASP A 211 4.52 -10.52 6.73
C ASP A 211 5.97 -10.66 7.17
N MET A 212 6.87 -10.53 6.21
CA MET A 212 8.30 -10.58 6.42
C MET A 212 8.99 -9.40 5.76
N SER A 213 10.08 -8.95 6.37
CA SER A 213 10.96 -7.95 5.80
C SER A 213 12.41 -8.22 6.18
N TRP A 214 13.31 -8.02 5.25
CA TRP A 214 14.76 -8.13 5.46
C TRP A 214 15.51 -7.18 4.53
N SER A 215 16.79 -6.99 4.77
CA SER A 215 17.68 -6.36 3.79
C SER A 215 18.75 -7.34 3.33
N ALA A 216 19.23 -7.14 2.10
CA ALA A 216 20.40 -7.85 1.59
C ALA A 216 21.32 -6.86 0.88
N ARG A 217 22.63 -7.01 1.10
CA ARG A 217 23.62 -6.24 0.34
C ARG A 217 23.80 -6.81 -1.05
N LYS A 218 23.88 -5.93 -2.03
CA LYS A 218 24.23 -6.23 -3.41
C LYS A 218 25.37 -5.32 -3.83
N GLY A 219 26.60 -5.75 -3.57
CA GLY A 219 27.78 -4.87 -3.70
C GLY A 219 27.75 -3.81 -2.60
N GLU A 220 27.79 -2.54 -2.99
CA GLU A 220 27.72 -1.38 -2.08
C GLU A 220 26.28 -0.99 -1.71
N ASP A 221 25.28 -1.44 -2.48
CA ASP A 221 23.88 -1.08 -2.25
C ASP A 221 23.21 -2.01 -1.23
N GLU A 222 22.49 -1.45 -0.26
CA GLU A 222 21.57 -2.19 0.59
C GLU A 222 20.17 -2.19 -0.02
N VAL A 223 19.64 -3.37 -0.32
CA VAL A 223 18.29 -3.54 -0.86
C VAL A 223 17.37 -4.06 0.24
N HIS A 224 16.25 -3.37 0.46
CA HIS A 224 15.23 -3.79 1.41
C HIS A 224 14.12 -4.58 0.71
N TYR A 225 13.71 -5.69 1.31
CA TYR A 225 12.70 -6.60 0.77
C TYR A 225 11.52 -6.71 1.72
N LYS A 226 10.34 -6.95 1.13
CA LYS A 226 9.14 -7.43 1.82
C LYS A 226 8.69 -8.76 1.23
N ALA A 227 7.99 -9.56 2.02
CA ALA A 227 7.39 -10.79 1.53
C ALA A 227 6.15 -11.18 2.34
N PHE A 228 5.30 -11.99 1.71
CA PHE A 228 4.35 -12.84 2.40
C PHE A 228 4.91 -14.24 2.48
N PHE A 229 5.01 -14.74 3.71
CA PHE A 229 5.07 -16.17 3.97
C PHE A 229 3.65 -16.65 4.22
N PHE A 230 3.22 -17.71 3.56
CA PHE A 230 1.87 -18.25 3.77
C PHE A 230 1.82 -19.76 3.58
N THR A 231 0.79 -20.38 4.15
CA THR A 231 0.52 -21.80 3.93
C THR A 231 -0.80 -21.99 3.22
N CYS A 232 -0.80 -22.81 2.19
CA CYS A 232 -1.98 -23.19 1.41
C CYS A 232 -1.92 -24.69 1.15
N SER A 233 -2.99 -25.43 1.41
CA SER A 233 -3.05 -26.89 1.15
C SER A 233 -1.83 -27.66 1.69
N ASN A 234 -1.40 -27.35 2.91
CA ASN A 234 -0.20 -27.90 3.59
C ASN A 234 1.15 -27.62 2.91
N ARG A 235 1.20 -26.65 1.98
CA ARG A 235 2.42 -26.17 1.34
C ARG A 235 2.79 -24.80 1.88
N SER A 236 4.07 -24.67 2.28
CA SER A 236 4.68 -23.42 2.72
C SER A 236 5.25 -22.66 1.53
N LEU A 237 4.73 -21.45 1.30
CA LEU A 237 4.98 -20.62 0.14
C LEU A 237 5.51 -19.26 0.55
N ILE A 238 6.33 -18.66 -0.31
CA ILE A 238 6.84 -17.31 -0.11
C ILE A 238 6.78 -16.51 -1.41
N MET A 239 6.25 -15.29 -1.30
CA MET A 239 6.23 -14.30 -2.37
C MET A 239 6.95 -13.03 -1.88
N CYS A 240 8.04 -12.64 -2.54
CA CYS A 240 8.89 -11.52 -2.11
C CYS A 240 9.07 -10.44 -3.18
N TRP A 241 9.27 -9.21 -2.75
CA TRP A 241 9.40 -8.03 -3.60
C TRP A 241 10.27 -6.94 -2.95
N ASN A 242 10.65 -5.92 -3.72
CA ASN A 242 11.43 -4.79 -3.20
C ASN A 242 10.54 -3.85 -2.37
N ARG A 243 11.04 -3.39 -1.22
CA ARG A 243 10.33 -2.44 -0.36
C ARG A 243 10.00 -1.13 -1.09
N SER A 244 10.85 -0.68 -2.02
CA SER A 244 10.58 0.52 -2.85
C SER A 244 9.27 0.44 -3.63
N ASP A 245 8.79 -0.78 -3.90
CA ASP A 245 7.57 -1.03 -4.67
C ASP A 245 6.31 -1.13 -3.76
N SER A 246 6.47 -0.87 -2.45
CA SER A 246 5.43 -1.06 -1.42
C SER A 246 5.54 -0.09 -0.25
N SER A 247 6.09 1.10 -0.48
CA SER A 247 6.09 2.15 0.53
C SER A 247 4.66 2.45 0.97
N VAL A 248 4.45 2.40 2.28
CA VAL A 248 3.26 2.91 2.95
C VAL A 248 3.29 4.42 2.73
N HIS A 249 2.71 4.87 1.63
CA HIS A 249 2.69 6.27 1.27
C HIS A 249 1.56 6.98 2.00
N THR A 250 1.66 8.31 2.04
CA THR A 250 0.50 9.17 2.24
C THR A 250 -0.61 8.71 1.27
N PRO A 251 -1.86 8.51 1.75
CA PRO A 251 -2.93 7.87 0.98
C PRO A 251 -3.09 8.38 -0.45
N VAL A 252 -2.88 9.68 -0.65
CA VAL A 252 -3.04 10.36 -1.94
C VAL A 252 -2.01 9.98 -3.01
N HIS A 253 -0.90 9.35 -2.62
CA HIS A 253 0.13 8.88 -3.56
C HIS A 253 -0.02 7.40 -3.89
N LEU A 254 -1.01 6.71 -3.31
CA LEU A 254 -1.28 5.32 -3.65
C LEU A 254 -1.98 5.26 -5.01
N THR A 255 -1.34 4.60 -5.96
CA THR A 255 -1.89 4.40 -7.31
C THR A 255 -2.31 2.96 -7.55
N CYS A 256 -1.93 2.02 -6.69
CA CYS A 256 -2.20 0.59 -6.83
C CYS A 256 -2.53 -0.04 -5.47
N ALA A 257 -3.38 -1.08 -5.44
CA ALA A 257 -3.74 -1.78 -4.21
C ALA A 257 -2.49 -2.30 -3.50
N PRO A 258 -2.38 -2.22 -2.16
CA PRO A 258 -1.26 -2.84 -1.46
C PRO A 258 -1.24 -4.35 -1.73
N PRO A 259 -0.07 -5.01 -1.64
CA PRO A 259 -0.04 -6.47 -1.51
C PRO A 259 -0.90 -6.82 -0.29
N PHE A 260 -1.85 -7.73 -0.44
CA PHE A 260 -2.77 -8.09 0.62
C PHE A 260 -3.04 -9.59 0.58
N MET A 261 -3.00 -10.24 1.74
CA MET A 261 -3.38 -11.63 1.87
C MET A 261 -3.90 -11.87 3.29
N ALA A 262 -5.05 -12.50 3.39
CA ALA A 262 -5.64 -12.88 4.67
C ALA A 262 -5.84 -14.40 4.79
N ILE A 263 -6.01 -14.85 6.03
CA ILE A 263 -6.46 -16.21 6.32
C ILE A 263 -7.83 -16.41 5.68
N ASN A 264 -8.06 -17.59 5.11
CA ASN A 264 -9.24 -17.98 4.32
C ASN A 264 -9.36 -17.31 2.95
N ASP A 265 -8.37 -16.52 2.51
CA ASP A 265 -8.33 -16.13 1.10
C ASP A 265 -8.16 -17.38 0.23
N HIS A 266 -9.00 -17.48 -0.79
CA HIS A 266 -8.92 -18.52 -1.78
C HIS A 266 -7.91 -18.08 -2.84
N VAL A 267 -6.81 -18.82 -2.96
CA VAL A 267 -5.70 -18.44 -3.82
C VAL A 267 -5.37 -19.55 -4.79
N ARG A 268 -4.87 -19.14 -5.95
CA ARG A 268 -4.21 -20.00 -6.92
C ARG A 268 -2.81 -19.46 -7.15
N CYS A 269 -1.81 -20.31 -7.04
CA CYS A 269 -0.43 -19.92 -7.23
C CYS A 269 0.33 -20.89 -8.12
N LEU A 270 1.16 -20.32 -9.00
CA LEU A 270 2.22 -21.04 -9.69
C LEU A 270 3.50 -20.88 -8.87
N TYR A 271 4.21 -21.97 -8.59
CA TYR A 271 5.42 -21.93 -7.78
C TYR A 271 6.53 -22.84 -8.32
N GLU A 272 7.78 -22.52 -7.99
CA GLU A 272 8.94 -23.33 -8.37
C GLU A 272 8.93 -24.67 -7.61
N ASN A 273 9.04 -25.81 -8.31
CA ASN A 273 9.20 -27.15 -7.69
C ASN A 273 10.55 -27.33 -6.96
N LYS A 274 11.43 -26.33 -7.01
CA LYS A 274 12.69 -26.34 -6.26
C LYS A 274 12.44 -25.75 -4.89
N GLU A 275 12.50 -26.60 -3.87
CA GLU A 275 12.56 -26.18 -2.49
C GLU A 275 13.74 -25.22 -2.30
N LYS A 276 13.49 -24.10 -1.63
CA LYS A 276 14.53 -23.13 -1.31
C LYS A 276 14.83 -23.25 0.17
N GLN A 277 16.07 -23.65 0.47
CA GLN A 277 16.61 -23.44 1.79
C GLN A 277 16.78 -21.93 2.00
N SER A 278 16.11 -21.43 3.03
CA SER A 278 16.19 -20.03 3.39
C SER A 278 17.61 -19.68 3.85
N ILE A 279 18.26 -18.73 3.18
CA ILE A 279 19.49 -18.07 3.68
C ILE A 279 19.16 -17.25 4.95
N LEU A 280 17.89 -16.91 5.19
CA LEU A 280 17.38 -16.31 6.42
C LEU A 280 17.09 -17.39 7.48
N ALA A 281 18.09 -18.25 7.73
CA ALA A 281 18.01 -19.49 8.50
C ALA A 281 17.51 -19.36 9.97
N GLN A 282 17.21 -18.14 10.44
CA GLN A 282 16.68 -17.90 11.78
C GLN A 282 15.18 -17.56 11.82
N ARG A 283 14.49 -17.40 10.68
CA ARG A 283 13.08 -16.91 10.68
C ARG A 283 12.11 -17.56 9.70
N LEU A 284 12.58 -18.43 8.80
CA LEU A 284 11.73 -19.14 7.85
C LEU A 284 11.66 -20.63 8.19
N PRO A 285 10.51 -21.29 8.01
CA PRO A 285 10.45 -22.75 8.04
C PRO A 285 11.46 -23.34 7.05
N SER A 286 12.04 -24.48 7.41
CA SER A 286 13.13 -25.12 6.67
C SER A 286 12.78 -25.50 5.22
N GLN A 287 11.50 -25.46 4.84
CA GLN A 287 11.00 -25.86 3.53
C GLN A 287 10.03 -24.79 2.99
N THR A 288 10.48 -23.96 2.04
CA THR A 288 9.62 -22.97 1.39
C THR A 288 9.77 -23.01 -0.13
N HIS A 289 8.65 -22.82 -0.81
CA HIS A 289 8.60 -22.78 -2.27
C HIS A 289 8.36 -21.35 -2.74
N LYS A 290 9.11 -20.94 -3.76
CA LYS A 290 9.01 -19.60 -4.32
C LYS A 290 7.79 -19.50 -5.22
N VAL A 291 6.90 -18.57 -4.90
CA VAL A 291 5.75 -18.23 -5.76
C VAL A 291 6.25 -17.44 -6.97
N ILE A 292 5.79 -17.82 -8.16
CA ILE A 292 6.07 -17.15 -9.44
C ILE A 292 4.91 -16.19 -9.77
N SER A 293 3.68 -16.68 -9.61
CA SER A 293 2.47 -15.89 -9.71
C SER A 293 1.47 -16.32 -8.65
N LEU A 294 0.68 -15.36 -8.20
CA LEU A 294 -0.35 -15.52 -7.20
C LEU A 294 -1.61 -14.81 -7.69
N ILE A 295 -2.71 -15.52 -7.70
CA ILE A 295 -4.04 -14.99 -7.93
C ILE A 295 -4.82 -15.15 -6.64
N ASN A 296 -5.32 -14.03 -6.10
CA ASN A 296 -6.26 -14.06 -4.99
C ASN A 296 -7.67 -14.04 -5.56
N LEU A 297 -8.31 -15.22 -5.60
CA LEU A 297 -9.64 -15.42 -6.13
C LEU A 297 -10.73 -14.83 -5.22
N THR A 298 -10.44 -14.59 -3.93
CA THR A 298 -11.39 -13.93 -3.02
C THR A 298 -11.60 -12.46 -3.36
N GLU A 299 -10.53 -11.72 -3.61
CA GLU A 299 -10.59 -10.28 -3.88
C GLU A 299 -10.45 -9.93 -5.37
N GLY A 300 -10.07 -10.90 -6.21
CA GLY A 300 -9.81 -10.64 -7.63
C GLY A 300 -8.53 -9.84 -7.86
N SER A 301 -7.47 -10.12 -7.09
CA SER A 301 -6.15 -9.53 -7.32
C SER A 301 -5.20 -10.54 -7.97
N ALA A 302 -4.25 -10.02 -8.74
CA ALA A 302 -3.28 -10.80 -9.47
C ALA A 302 -1.89 -10.20 -9.28
N TYR A 303 -0.96 -11.01 -8.79
CA TYR A 303 0.41 -10.64 -8.52
C TYR A 303 1.36 -11.57 -9.28
N ARG A 304 2.27 -11.00 -10.07
CA ARG A 304 3.30 -11.78 -10.76
C ARG A 304 4.68 -11.26 -10.46
N LEU A 305 5.62 -12.17 -10.24
CA LEU A 305 7.02 -11.85 -10.10
C LEU A 305 7.67 -11.67 -11.48
N ARG A 306 8.14 -10.47 -11.80
CA ARG A 306 9.01 -10.20 -12.94
C ARG A 306 10.47 -10.43 -12.56
N GLY A 307 11.14 -11.29 -13.32
CA GLY A 307 12.60 -11.51 -13.26
C GLY A 307 13.04 -12.89 -12.78
N ALA A 308 14.21 -13.33 -13.23
CA ALA A 308 14.88 -14.54 -12.72
C ALA A 308 15.54 -14.27 -11.36
N GLY A 309 14.72 -14.05 -10.33
CA GLY A 309 15.18 -13.87 -8.96
C GLY A 309 15.38 -15.20 -8.25
N VAL A 310 16.62 -15.65 -8.09
CA VAL A 310 16.94 -16.69 -7.10
C VAL A 310 16.63 -16.10 -5.71
N LEU A 311 15.97 -16.85 -4.83
CA LEU A 311 15.96 -16.59 -3.38
C LEU A 311 17.43 -16.54 -2.93
N GLY A 312 18.01 -15.35 -2.96
CA GLY A 312 19.45 -15.19 -3.13
C GLY A 312 19.84 -13.74 -3.35
N ILE A 313 19.78 -13.21 -4.58
CA ILE A 313 20.50 -11.93 -4.90
C ILE A 313 19.81 -11.07 -5.99
N ARG A 314 18.63 -11.44 -6.50
CA ARG A 314 17.93 -10.61 -7.52
C ARG A 314 16.46 -10.36 -7.16
N PRO A 315 16.00 -9.10 -7.25
CA PRO A 315 14.62 -8.75 -6.93
C PRO A 315 13.68 -9.45 -7.90
N ASN A 316 12.54 -9.89 -7.38
CA ASN A 316 11.36 -10.04 -8.20
C ASN A 316 10.57 -8.74 -8.07
N ILE A 317 10.23 -8.12 -9.20
CA ILE A 317 9.30 -6.98 -9.21
C ILE A 317 7.90 -7.58 -9.13
N ILE A 318 7.05 -7.16 -8.19
CA ILE A 318 5.63 -7.49 -8.30
C ILE A 318 5.06 -6.61 -9.40
N GLU A 319 4.72 -7.24 -10.50
CA GLU A 319 3.75 -6.67 -11.41
C GLU A 319 2.38 -6.85 -10.79
N ARG A 320 1.78 -5.74 -10.37
CA ARG A 320 0.33 -5.66 -10.21
C ARG A 320 -0.20 -5.34 -11.60
N CYS A 321 -0.86 -6.30 -12.23
CA CYS A 321 -1.51 -6.02 -13.50
C CYS A 321 -2.69 -5.11 -13.20
N THR A 322 -2.58 -3.83 -13.56
CA THR A 322 -3.72 -2.91 -13.53
C THR A 322 -4.79 -3.48 -14.45
N LEU A 323 -5.95 -3.77 -13.87
CA LEU A 323 -7.14 -4.27 -14.55
C LEU A 323 -7.70 -3.14 -15.43
N TYR A 324 -6.95 -2.74 -16.46
CA TYR A 324 -7.54 -1.92 -17.51
C TYR A 324 -8.58 -2.79 -18.22
N SER A 325 -9.79 -2.23 -18.35
CA SER A 325 -10.76 -2.70 -19.35
C SER A 325 -9.99 -2.95 -20.64
N LEU A 326 -10.00 -4.19 -21.11
CA LEU A 326 -9.44 -4.58 -22.40
C LEU A 326 -10.28 -3.88 -23.48
N GLY A 327 -9.95 -2.63 -23.75
CA GLY A 327 -10.68 -1.75 -24.63
C GLY A 327 -9.73 -0.68 -25.13
N GLN A 328 -9.41 -0.78 -26.42
CA GLN A 328 -8.59 0.14 -27.22
C GLN A 328 -7.07 0.02 -27.11
N TYR A 329 -6.53 -1.10 -27.60
CA TYR A 329 -5.35 -1.05 -28.47
C TYR A 329 -5.47 -2.13 -29.56
N THR A 330 -6.21 -1.77 -30.61
CA THR A 330 -6.09 -2.38 -31.94
C THR A 330 -5.95 -1.24 -32.95
N SER A 331 -4.71 -0.88 -33.26
CA SER A 331 -4.21 -0.52 -34.60
C SER A 331 -2.74 -0.15 -34.48
#